data_AF-A0A2V7P4S4-F1
#
_entry.id   AF-A0A2V7P4S4-F1
#
_cell.length_a   1.000
_cell.length_b   1.000
_cell.length_c   1.000
_cell.angle_alpha   90.00
_cell.angle_beta   90.00
_cell.angle_gamma   90.00
#
_symmetry.space_group_name_H-M   'P 1'
#
loop_
_entity.id
_entity.type
_entity.pdbx_description
1 polymer ?
#
loop_
_entity_poly.entity_id
_entity_poly.type
_entity_poly.pdbx_seq_one_letter_code
_entity_poly.pdbx_strand_id
1 'polypeptide(L)'
;MRGQTVKALRVDAREGGQIVEVGSDGHEQLWGTIKTYDPHGDLNMDFHLPHPTEKNPGFSTVEVRFTALGDDRTRVELKQSNWEALGDVAKMVQGGYRQAWVVIFEGAYKAACGG
;
A
#
# COMPACT_ATOMS: atom_id res chain seq x y z
N MET A 1 5.10 8.21 -17.69
CA MET A 1 5.86 8.94 -16.64
C MET A 1 7.05 8.05 -16.27
N ARG A 2 8.29 8.51 -16.49
CA ARG A 2 9.49 7.81 -16.00
C ARG A 2 9.52 7.97 -14.48
N GLY A 3 9.65 6.86 -13.75
CA GLY A 3 9.69 6.86 -12.28
C GLY A 3 10.77 7.82 -11.81
N GLN A 4 10.34 8.90 -11.14
CA GLN A 4 11.28 9.79 -10.48
C GLN A 4 11.96 9.01 -9.35
N THR A 5 13.25 9.20 -9.18
CA THR A 5 14.00 8.56 -8.11
C THR A 5 13.45 9.03 -6.77
N VAL A 6 12.93 8.09 -5.97
CA VAL A 6 12.43 8.37 -4.63
C VAL A 6 13.60 8.74 -3.72
N LYS A 7 13.47 9.85 -3.01
CA LYS A 7 14.47 10.30 -2.04
C LYS A 7 14.23 9.67 -0.67
N ALA A 8 12.97 9.59 -0.24
CA ALA A 8 12.59 9.01 1.03
C ALA A 8 11.14 8.53 1.01
N LEU A 9 10.85 7.52 1.84
CA LEU A 9 9.50 7.17 2.25
C LEU A 9 9.37 7.44 3.75
N ARG A 10 8.40 8.26 4.13
CA ARG A 10 8.09 8.61 5.52
C ARG A 10 6.82 7.89 5.93
N VAL A 11 6.88 7.19 7.06
CA VAL A 11 5.76 6.43 7.62
C VAL A 11 5.58 6.83 9.08
N ASP A 12 4.43 7.42 9.39
CA ASP A 12 3.99 7.65 10.78
C ASP A 12 3.10 6.46 11.19
N ALA A 13 3.71 5.42 11.77
CA ALA A 13 3.07 4.13 12.03
C ALA A 13 2.17 4.17 13.28
N ARG A 14 1.02 4.84 13.16
CA ARG A 14 -0.04 4.94 14.17
C ARG A 14 -1.37 5.25 13.51
N GLU A 15 -2.47 5.09 14.24
CA GLU A 15 -3.79 5.52 13.77
C GLU A 15 -3.80 7.02 13.41
N GLY A 16 -4.35 7.32 12.23
CA GLY A 16 -4.34 8.65 11.61
C GLY A 16 -2.99 9.09 11.06
N GLY A 17 -1.94 8.26 11.16
CA GLY A 17 -0.63 8.54 10.59
C GLY A 17 -0.62 8.43 9.07
N GLN A 18 0.38 9.05 8.44
CA GLN A 18 0.48 9.18 6.99
C GLN A 18 1.70 8.45 6.42
N ILE A 19 1.55 7.99 5.18
CA ILE A 19 2.62 7.45 4.34
C ILE A 19 2.86 8.44 3.21
N VAL A 20 4.03 9.07 3.23
CA VAL A 20 4.40 10.14 2.31
C VAL A 20 5.68 9.77 1.58
N GLU A 21 5.66 9.79 0.26
CA GLU A 21 6.84 9.68 -0.58
C GLU A 21 7.39 11.07 -0.86
N VAL A 22 8.70 11.23 -0.73
CA VAL A 22 9.41 12.46 -1.08
C VAL A 22 10.21 12.20 -2.35
N GLY A 23 9.86 12.91 -3.42
CA GLY A 23 10.58 12.92 -4.68
C GLY A 23 11.97 13.53 -4.54
N SER A 24 12.84 13.24 -5.51
CA SER A 24 14.18 13.84 -5.58
C SER A 24 14.15 15.36 -5.78
N ASP A 25 13.08 15.88 -6.38
CA ASP A 25 12.77 17.31 -6.50
C ASP A 25 12.18 17.93 -5.21
N GLY A 26 11.95 17.10 -4.18
CA GLY A 26 11.36 17.51 -2.91
C GLY A 26 9.83 17.55 -2.90
N HIS A 27 9.15 17.19 -4.00
CA HIS A 27 7.71 17.06 -4.00
C HIS A 27 7.27 15.93 -3.06
N GLU A 28 6.25 16.19 -2.24
CA GLU A 28 5.68 15.19 -1.33
C GLU A 28 4.37 14.63 -1.91
N GLN A 29 4.31 13.30 -2.02
CA GLN A 29 3.11 12.58 -2.47
C GLN A 29 2.55 11.76 -1.31
N LEU A 30 1.32 12.07 -0.90
CA LEU A 30 0.58 11.24 0.04
C LEU A 30 0.14 9.95 -0.67
N TRP A 31 0.56 8.82 -0.12
CA TRP A 31 0.19 7.48 -0.59
C TRP A 31 -0.80 6.79 0.32
N GLY A 32 -0.77 7.10 1.62
CA GLY A 32 -1.54 6.34 2.60
C GLY A 32 -1.94 7.15 3.82
N THR A 33 -3.15 6.90 4.32
CA THR A 33 -3.58 7.32 5.66
C THR A 33 -3.97 6.10 6.47
N ILE A 34 -3.27 5.84 7.57
CA ILE A 34 -3.47 4.68 8.44
C ILE A 34 -4.78 4.86 9.23
N LYS A 35 -5.64 3.85 9.17
CA LYS A 35 -6.93 3.78 9.87
C LYS A 35 -6.81 3.02 11.17
N THR A 36 -6.25 1.82 11.12
CA THR A 36 -5.95 0.99 12.29
C THR A 36 -4.52 0.48 12.16
N TYR A 37 -3.84 0.35 13.29
CA TYR A 37 -2.49 -0.18 13.34
C TYR A 37 -2.26 -0.96 14.62
N ASP A 38 -2.20 -2.28 14.47
CA ASP A 38 -1.62 -3.21 15.43
C ASP A 38 -0.29 -3.71 14.86
N PRO A 39 0.86 -3.41 15.50
CA PRO A 39 2.18 -3.79 15.00
C PRO A 39 2.38 -5.31 14.81
N HIS A 40 1.53 -6.16 15.42
CA HIS A 40 1.63 -7.62 15.30
C HIS A 40 0.40 -8.30 14.69
N GLY A 41 -0.70 -7.57 14.53
CA GLY A 41 -1.99 -8.12 14.12
C GLY A 41 -2.46 -7.66 12.75
N ASP A 42 -2.69 -6.36 12.60
CA ASP A 42 -3.31 -5.80 11.41
C ASP A 42 -2.91 -4.35 11.09
N LEU A 43 -3.00 -4.03 9.81
CA LEU A 43 -2.89 -2.67 9.29
C LEU A 43 -4.07 -2.44 8.35
N ASN A 44 -4.81 -1.36 8.57
CA ASN A 44 -5.80 -0.86 7.62
C ASN A 44 -5.41 0.56 7.21
N MET A 45 -5.44 0.87 5.91
CA MET A 45 -5.16 2.21 5.41
C MET A 45 -6.00 2.58 4.19
N ASP A 46 -6.31 3.87 4.10
CA ASP A 46 -6.76 4.50 2.86
C ASP A 46 -5.54 4.66 1.96
N PHE A 47 -5.53 3.98 0.82
CA PHE A 47 -4.45 3.98 -0.18
C PHE A 47 -4.79 4.93 -1.32
N HIS A 48 -4.10 6.07 -1.32
CA HIS A 48 -4.25 7.18 -2.25
C HIS A 48 -3.48 6.90 -3.53
N LEU A 49 -4.20 6.81 -4.64
CA LEU A 49 -3.61 6.67 -5.95
C LEU A 49 -3.48 8.05 -6.59
N PRO A 50 -2.28 8.51 -6.97
CA PRO A 50 -2.14 9.76 -7.70
C PRO A 50 -2.84 9.65 -9.06
N HIS A 51 -3.66 10.65 -9.40
CA HIS A 51 -4.33 10.73 -10.69
C HIS A 51 -3.72 11.86 -11.53
N PRO A 52 -3.43 11.64 -12.82
CA PRO A 52 -2.74 12.64 -13.64
C PRO A 52 -3.52 13.94 -13.83
N THR A 53 -4.86 13.88 -13.79
CA THR A 53 -5.72 15.01 -14.15
C THR A 53 -6.72 15.41 -13.06
N GLU A 54 -6.79 14.65 -11.95
CA GLU A 54 -7.74 14.92 -10.88
C GLU A 54 -7.02 15.14 -9.57
N LYS A 55 -7.44 16.20 -8.87
CA LYS A 55 -6.81 16.63 -7.63
C LYS A 55 -7.13 15.72 -6.44
N ASN A 56 -8.16 14.87 -6.55
CA ASN A 56 -8.59 13.98 -5.46
C ASN A 56 -9.39 12.77 -5.99
N PRO A 57 -8.73 11.82 -6.67
CA PRO A 57 -9.37 10.71 -7.40
C PRO A 57 -9.96 9.61 -6.49
N GLY A 58 -10.22 9.90 -5.21
CA GLY A 58 -10.60 8.90 -4.21
C GLY A 58 -9.43 8.05 -3.74
N PHE A 59 -9.74 7.01 -2.97
CA PHE A 59 -8.77 6.09 -2.38
C PHE A 59 -9.34 4.66 -2.40
N SER A 60 -8.46 3.70 -2.63
CA SER A 60 -8.77 2.30 -2.32
C SER A 60 -8.48 2.03 -0.85
N THR A 61 -8.98 0.94 -0.29
CA THR A 61 -8.68 0.53 1.08
C THR A 61 -7.79 -0.71 1.05
N VAL A 62 -6.65 -0.66 1.73
CA VAL A 62 -5.74 -1.80 1.89
C VAL A 62 -5.81 -2.29 3.33
N GLU A 63 -6.13 -3.57 3.47
CA GLU A 63 -6.17 -4.30 4.74
C GLU A 63 -5.08 -5.38 4.68
N VAL A 64 -4.20 -5.41 5.67
CA VAL A 64 -3.18 -6.45 5.85
C VAL A 64 -3.36 -7.08 7.21
N ARG A 65 -3.41 -8.40 7.27
CA ARG A 65 -3.51 -9.16 8.51
C ARG A 65 -2.37 -10.16 8.61
N PHE A 66 -1.78 -10.25 9.79
CA PHE A 66 -0.75 -11.22 10.15
C PHE A 66 -1.36 -12.25 11.09
N THR A 67 -1.17 -13.53 10.81
CA THR A 67 -1.65 -14.63 11.65
C THR A 67 -0.52 -15.62 11.86
N ALA A 68 -0.11 -15.80 13.12
CA ALA A 68 0.85 -16.83 13.46
C ALA A 68 0.27 -18.23 13.18
N LEU A 69 1.02 -19.07 12.46
CA LEU A 69 0.69 -20.48 12.21
C LEU A 69 1.59 -21.43 13.03
N GLY A 70 2.50 -20.87 13.82
CA GLY A 70 3.51 -21.55 14.62
C GLY A 70 4.63 -20.57 14.97
N ASP A 71 5.71 -21.07 15.58
CA ASP A 71 6.81 -20.24 16.08
C ASP A 71 7.66 -19.60 14.97
N ASP A 72 7.67 -20.19 13.77
CA ASP A 72 8.51 -19.82 12.63
C ASP A 72 7.71 -19.49 11.36
N ARG A 73 6.37 -19.46 11.44
CA ARG A 73 5.49 -19.27 10.28
C ARG A 73 4.38 -18.28 10.56
N THR A 74 4.25 -17.31 9.65
CA THR A 74 3.17 -16.32 9.65
C THR A 74 2.44 -16.35 8.32
N ARG A 75 1.11 -16.44 8.35
CA ARG A 75 0.27 -16.14 7.20
C ARG A 75 0.06 -14.64 7.13
N VAL A 76 0.27 -14.08 5.94
CA VAL A 76 -0.07 -12.68 5.66
C VAL A 76 -1.19 -12.66 4.64
N GLU A 77 -2.28 -11.98 4.97
CA GLU A 77 -3.43 -11.79 4.09
C GLU A 77 -3.52 -10.32 3.74
N LEU A 78 -3.42 -9.99 2.44
CA LEU A 78 -3.65 -8.65 1.93
C LEU A 78 -4.94 -8.63 1.12
N LYS A 79 -5.80 -7.67 1.43
CA LYS A 79 -7.01 -7.37 0.66
C LYS A 79 -7.00 -5.90 0.29
N GLN A 80 -7.29 -5.61 -0.98
CA GLN A 80 -7.50 -4.25 -1.44
C GLN A 80 -8.92 -4.11 -2.00
N SER A 81 -9.67 -3.14 -1.50
CA SER A 81 -11.09 -2.91 -1.78
C SER A 81 -11.40 -1.42 -2.01
N ASN A 82 -12.68 -1.04 -2.07
CA ASN A 82 -13.13 0.33 -2.36
C ASN A 82 -12.59 0.86 -3.70
N TRP A 83 -12.55 0.01 -4.72
CA TRP A 83 -12.03 0.38 -6.04
C TRP A 83 -12.98 1.35 -6.75
N GLU A 84 -14.28 1.24 -6.48
CA GLU A 84 -15.34 2.11 -7.00
C GLU A 84 -15.13 3.59 -6.66
N ALA A 85 -14.46 3.90 -5.54
CA ALA A 85 -14.12 5.26 -5.17
C ALA A 85 -13.11 5.90 -6.13
N LEU A 86 -12.43 5.11 -6.96
CA LEU A 86 -11.48 5.56 -7.98
C LEU A 86 -12.15 5.87 -9.33
N GLY A 87 -13.48 5.72 -9.44
CA GLY A 87 -14.23 6.05 -10.64
C GLY A 87 -13.73 5.31 -11.89
N ASP A 88 -13.55 6.04 -12.98
CA ASP A 88 -13.27 5.47 -14.29
C ASP A 88 -11.92 4.76 -14.40
N VAL A 89 -10.94 5.13 -13.56
CA VAL A 89 -9.62 4.48 -13.59
C VAL A 89 -9.57 3.16 -12.82
N ALA A 90 -10.58 2.86 -12.00
CA ALA A 90 -10.62 1.69 -11.12
C ALA A 90 -10.26 0.38 -11.84
N LYS A 91 -10.91 0.11 -12.99
CA LYS A 91 -10.70 -1.12 -13.76
C LYS A 91 -9.29 -1.24 -14.34
N MET A 92 -8.71 -0.11 -14.73
CA MET A 92 -7.36 -0.07 -15.30
C MET A 92 -6.30 -0.35 -14.23
N VAL A 93 -6.44 0.26 -13.05
CA VAL A 93 -5.42 0.16 -11.99
C VAL A 93 -5.54 -1.12 -11.17
N GLN A 94 -6.76 -1.63 -10.94
CA GLN A 94 -7.01 -2.82 -10.12
C GLN A 94 -6.23 -4.05 -10.59
N GLY A 95 -6.20 -4.30 -11.90
CA GLY A 95 -5.46 -5.43 -12.47
C GLY A 95 -3.95 -5.33 -12.25
N GLY A 96 -3.39 -4.12 -12.42
CA GLY A 96 -1.97 -3.86 -12.18
C GLY A 96 -1.57 -4.03 -10.72
N TYR A 97 -2.38 -3.51 -9.79
CA TYR A 97 -2.10 -3.66 -8.35
C TYR A 97 -2.21 -5.10 -7.88
N ARG A 98 -3.18 -5.88 -8.40
CA ARG A 98 -3.27 -7.31 -8.09
C ARG A 98 -1.97 -8.04 -8.45
N GLN A 99 -1.40 -7.77 -9.61
CA GLN A 99 -0.13 -8.37 -10.02
C GLN A 99 1.06 -7.84 -9.20
N ALA A 100 1.08 -6.54 -8.91
CA ALA A 100 2.13 -5.93 -8.10
C ALA A 100 2.20 -6.54 -6.69
N TRP A 101 1.06 -6.77 -6.03
CA TRP A 101 1.03 -7.39 -4.72
C TRP A 101 1.57 -8.83 -4.73
N VAL A 102 1.28 -9.61 -5.77
CA VAL A 102 1.86 -10.95 -5.94
C VAL A 102 3.38 -10.87 -6.03
N VAL A 103 3.92 -9.96 -6.84
CA VAL A 103 5.38 -9.78 -6.97
C VAL A 103 6.01 -9.38 -5.63
N ILE A 104 5.38 -8.45 -4.90
CA ILE A 104 5.89 -7.97 -3.61
C ILE A 104 5.84 -9.06 -2.54
N PHE A 105 4.70 -9.71 -2.34
CA PHE A 105 4.53 -10.68 -1.26
C PHE A 105 5.12 -12.05 -1.59
N GLU A 106 4.75 -12.62 -2.74
CA GLU A 106 5.18 -13.98 -3.12
C GLU A 106 6.60 -13.99 -3.67
N GLY A 107 7.02 -12.92 -4.34
CA GLY A 107 8.36 -12.82 -4.93
C GLY A 107 9.41 -12.29 -3.94
N ALA A 108 9.15 -11.15 -3.29
CA ALA A 108 10.16 -10.49 -2.46
C ALA A 108 10.07 -10.90 -0.98
N TYR A 109 8.93 -10.68 -0.31
CA TYR A 109 8.83 -10.96 1.13
C TYR A 109 8.98 -12.44 1.47
N LYS A 110 8.33 -13.33 0.71
CA LYS A 110 8.48 -14.78 0.90
C LYS A 110 9.95 -15.21 0.78
N ALA A 111 10.68 -14.68 -0.20
CA ALA A 111 12.11 -14.98 -0.35
C ALA A 111 12.95 -14.44 0.82
N ALA A 112 12.63 -13.24 1.32
CA ALA A 112 13.32 -12.63 2.45
C ALA A 112 13.06 -13.36 3.78
N CYS A 113 11.89 -13.99 3.95
CA CYS A 113 11.51 -14.75 5.15
C CYS A 113 12.13 -16.16 5.22
N GLY A 114 12.96 -16.56 4.24
CA GLY A 114 13.81 -17.75 4.38
C GLY A 114 13.34 -19.03 3.69
N GLY A 115 12.40 -18.96 2.73
CA GLY A 115 12.06 -20.07 1.84
C GLY A 115 11.17 -21.15 2.44
#